data_AF-A0A838IKK2-F1
#
_entry.id   AF-A0A838IKK2-F1
#
_cell.length_a   1.000
_cell.length_b   1.000
_cell.length_c   1.000
_cell.angle_alpha   90.00
_cell.angle_beta   90.00
_cell.angle_gamma   90.00
#
_symmetry.space_group_name_H-M   'P 1'
#
loop_
_entity.id
_entity.type
_entity.pdbx_description
1 polymer ?
#
loop_
_entity_poly.entity_id
_entity_poly.type
_entity_poly.pdbx_seq_one_letter_code
_entity_poly.pdbx_strand_id
1 'polypeptide(L)'
;MMLNGQGGPVDLIRGIELLEQQCDTNNDPWACGSLGHQYSIGRGLPKDPCRARELHERSCAVNHNHIGCSNLGDSLVHGDCGTKDIARARALLETTCTEFGSGCATLGQLYEKGNGAGSRAWHARSPYGPLWLRYIVHEADRSRSVLRSERGWNHQPGV
;
A
#
# COMPACT_ATOMS: atom_id res chain seq x y z
N MET A 1 5.78 2.80 -37.25
CA MET A 1 4.96 2.64 -36.02
C MET A 1 5.17 1.23 -35.49
N MET A 2 5.77 1.10 -34.30
CA MET A 2 6.04 -0.20 -33.66
C MET A 2 4.77 -0.66 -32.94
N LEU A 3 4.13 -1.71 -33.46
CA LEU A 3 2.84 -2.25 -32.98
C LEU A 3 2.95 -3.66 -32.38
N ASN A 4 4.16 -4.09 -31.99
CA ASN A 4 4.34 -5.42 -31.39
C ASN A 4 4.94 -5.25 -30.01
N GLY A 5 4.09 -5.35 -28.97
CA GLY A 5 4.48 -5.42 -27.57
C GLY A 5 5.23 -6.72 -27.26
N GLN A 6 6.48 -6.82 -27.71
CA GLN A 6 7.41 -7.85 -27.26
C GLN A 6 8.04 -7.38 -25.94
N GLY A 7 7.32 -7.57 -24.84
CA GLY A 7 7.96 -7.66 -23.54
C GLY A 7 8.78 -8.94 -23.53
N GLY A 8 10.10 -8.83 -23.74
CA GLY A 8 11.03 -9.94 -23.51
C GLY A 8 10.88 -10.48 -22.07
N PRO A 9 11.47 -11.65 -21.76
CA PRO A 9 11.44 -12.19 -20.41
C PRO A 9 11.84 -11.11 -19.40
N VAL A 10 11.01 -10.91 -18.38
CA VAL A 10 11.24 -9.89 -17.35
C VAL A 10 12.48 -10.29 -16.57
N ASP A 11 13.62 -9.64 -16.89
CA ASP A 11 14.84 -9.75 -16.12
C ASP A 11 14.68 -8.91 -14.85
N LEU A 12 14.16 -9.56 -13.81
CA LEU A 12 13.92 -8.95 -12.50
C LEU A 12 15.21 -8.39 -11.88
N ILE A 13 16.34 -9.08 -12.06
CA ILE A 13 17.63 -8.67 -11.49
C ILE A 13 18.09 -7.37 -12.15
N ARG A 14 18.10 -7.34 -13.49
CA ARG A 14 18.46 -6.13 -14.23
C ARG A 14 17.50 -4.97 -13.97
N GLY A 15 16.22 -5.26 -13.74
CA GLY A 15 15.24 -4.25 -13.33
C GLY A 15 15.58 -3.64 -11.97
N ILE A 16 15.97 -4.46 -10.99
CA ILE A 16 16.37 -4.00 -9.65
C ILE A 16 17.63 -3.14 -9.73
N GLU A 17 18.65 -3.56 -10.49
CA GLU A 17 19.89 -2.79 -10.68
C GLU A 17 19.62 -1.38 -11.24
N LEU A 18 18.71 -1.27 -12.23
CA LEU A 18 18.30 0.01 -12.79
C LEU A 18 17.55 0.88 -11.78
N LEU A 19 16.69 0.28 -10.96
CA LEU A 19 15.98 0.98 -9.88
C LEU A 19 16.95 1.50 -8.81
N GLU A 20 17.95 0.69 -8.42
CA GLU A 20 19.01 1.09 -7.50
C GLU A 20 19.80 2.27 -8.06
N GLN A 21 20.26 2.17 -9.31
CA GLN A 21 21.00 3.25 -9.95
C GLN A 21 20.20 4.56 -10.01
N GLN A 22 18.93 4.50 -10.39
CA GLN A 22 18.08 5.69 -10.49
C GLN A 22 17.75 6.28 -9.12
N CYS A 23 17.47 5.44 -8.13
CA CYS A 23 17.20 5.88 -6.77
C CYS A 23 18.44 6.53 -6.15
N ASP A 24 19.64 5.97 -6.32
CA ASP A 24 20.85 6.46 -5.67
C ASP A 24 21.51 7.63 -6.42
N THR A 25 21.44 7.65 -7.75
CA THR A 25 22.07 8.72 -8.55
C THR A 25 21.17 9.94 -8.67
N ASN A 26 19.89 9.73 -8.96
CA ASN A 26 18.96 10.82 -9.30
C ASN A 26 17.97 11.12 -8.19
N ASN A 27 17.99 10.34 -7.10
CA ASN A 27 16.97 10.38 -6.06
C ASN A 27 15.55 10.30 -6.66
N ASP A 28 15.40 9.50 -7.71
CA ASP A 28 14.14 9.40 -8.43
C ASP A 28 13.10 8.75 -7.50
N PRO A 29 11.99 9.44 -7.19
CA PRO A 29 11.04 8.95 -6.21
C PRO A 29 10.30 7.70 -6.66
N TRP A 30 10.10 7.52 -7.97
CA TRP A 30 9.45 6.33 -8.51
C TRP A 30 10.38 5.13 -8.44
N ALA A 31 11.67 5.33 -8.74
CA ALA A 31 12.69 4.31 -8.61
C ALA A 31 12.84 3.87 -7.15
N CYS A 32 12.99 4.83 -6.22
CA CYS A 32 13.09 4.53 -4.79
C CYS A 32 11.83 3.85 -4.25
N GLY A 33 10.63 4.32 -4.61
CA GLY A 33 9.37 3.72 -4.17
C GLY A 33 9.19 2.29 -4.69
N SER A 34 9.57 2.04 -5.96
CA SER A 34 9.48 0.72 -6.58
C SER A 34 10.52 -0.24 -6.02
N LEU A 35 11.75 0.23 -5.79
CA LEU A 35 12.80 -0.56 -5.15
C LEU A 35 12.40 -0.94 -3.72
N GLY A 36 11.85 0.00 -2.96
CA GLY A 36 11.32 -0.24 -1.62
C GLY A 36 10.22 -1.30 -1.62
N HIS A 37 9.35 -1.28 -2.63
CA HIS A 37 8.34 -2.32 -2.81
C HIS A 37 8.98 -3.70 -3.05
N GLN A 38 10.01 -3.81 -3.89
CA GLN A 38 10.71 -5.09 -4.11
C GLN A 38 11.36 -5.63 -2.82
N TYR A 39 11.95 -4.76 -2.00
CA TYR A 39 12.48 -5.12 -0.68
C TYR A 39 11.39 -5.55 0.31
N SER A 40 10.19 -4.98 0.24
CA SER A 40 9.06 -5.40 1.09
C SER A 40 8.54 -6.79 0.74
N ILE A 41 8.43 -7.11 -0.55
CA ILE A 41 7.88 -8.40 -1.02
C ILE A 41 8.94 -9.50 -1.20
N GLY A 42 10.24 -9.13 -1.29
CA GLY A 42 11.34 -10.08 -1.52
C GLY A 42 11.35 -10.69 -2.92
N ARG A 43 10.98 -9.92 -3.95
CA ARG A 43 10.89 -10.43 -5.33
C ARG A 43 12.15 -10.03 -6.11
N GLY A 44 12.95 -11.01 -6.50
CA GLY A 44 14.23 -10.80 -7.21
C GLY A 44 15.37 -10.34 -6.30
N LEU A 45 15.10 -10.09 -5.02
CA LEU A 45 16.07 -9.73 -3.99
C LEU A 45 15.60 -10.22 -2.61
N PRO A 46 16.50 -10.38 -1.62
CA PRO A 46 16.10 -10.80 -0.27
C PRO A 46 15.13 -9.79 0.36
N LYS A 47 14.10 -10.30 1.02
CA LYS A 47 13.15 -9.45 1.74
C LYS A 47 13.86 -8.67 2.84
N ASP A 48 13.74 -7.35 2.81
CA ASP A 48 14.29 -6.44 3.82
C ASP A 48 13.28 -5.30 4.09
N PRO A 49 12.41 -5.44 5.11
CA PRO A 49 11.44 -4.41 5.46
C PRO A 49 12.09 -3.11 5.96
N CYS A 50 13.32 -3.17 6.48
CA CYS A 50 14.05 -1.99 6.93
C CYS A 50 14.52 -1.15 5.76
N ARG A 51 15.15 -1.81 4.78
CA ARG A 51 15.56 -1.15 3.55
C ARG A 51 14.36 -0.63 2.78
N ALA A 52 13.26 -1.39 2.74
CA ALA A 52 12.00 -0.95 2.13
C ALA A 52 11.49 0.35 2.75
N ARG A 53 11.43 0.42 4.09
CA ARG A 53 10.97 1.60 4.81
C ARG A 53 11.84 2.83 4.52
N GLU A 54 13.16 2.69 4.56
CA GLU A 54 14.10 3.78 4.26
C GLU A 54 13.87 4.33 2.83
N LEU A 55 13.70 3.43 1.86
CA LEU A 55 13.44 3.80 0.46
C LEU A 55 12.08 4.48 0.29
N HIS A 56 11.04 4.04 1.01
CA HIS A 56 9.75 4.72 1.04
C HIS A 56 9.84 6.11 1.68
N GLU A 57 10.64 6.28 2.73
CA GLU A 57 10.93 7.60 3.34
C GLU A 57 11.62 8.53 2.35
N ARG A 58 12.65 8.05 1.64
CA ARG A 58 13.33 8.81 0.57
C ARG A 58 12.37 9.22 -0.54
N SER A 59 11.58 8.27 -1.04
CA SER A 59 10.59 8.52 -2.10
C SER A 59 9.55 9.55 -1.66
N CYS A 60 8.99 9.41 -0.46
CA CYS A 60 8.00 10.34 0.08
C CYS A 60 8.58 11.75 0.32
N ALA A 61 9.85 11.85 0.73
CA ALA A 61 10.52 13.13 0.95
C ALA A 61 10.66 13.96 -0.33
N VAL A 62 10.70 13.32 -1.50
CA VAL A 62 10.78 14.01 -2.79
C VAL A 62 9.38 14.35 -3.29
N ASN A 63 9.01 15.62 -3.17
CA ASN A 63 7.73 16.17 -3.65
C ASN A 63 6.48 15.38 -3.21
N HIS A 64 6.52 14.77 -2.03
CA HIS A 64 5.40 14.00 -1.48
C HIS A 64 4.94 12.91 -2.45
N ASN A 65 5.89 12.19 -3.07
CA ASN A 65 5.56 11.15 -4.03
C ASN A 65 4.54 10.18 -3.42
N HIS A 66 3.38 10.12 -4.05
CA HIS A 66 2.21 9.45 -3.51
C HIS A 66 2.41 7.94 -3.32
N ILE A 67 3.26 7.29 -4.14
CA ILE A 67 3.61 5.87 -3.98
C ILE A 67 4.49 5.68 -2.75
N GLY A 68 5.57 6.46 -2.65
CA GLY A 68 6.47 6.43 -1.49
C GLY A 68 5.72 6.70 -0.18
N CYS A 69 4.90 7.74 -0.15
CA CYS A 69 4.15 8.12 1.04
C CYS A 69 3.05 7.09 1.41
N SER A 70 2.38 6.50 0.41
CA SER A 70 1.37 5.45 0.68
C SER A 70 2.03 4.19 1.24
N ASN A 71 3.14 3.74 0.66
CA ASN A 71 3.87 2.56 1.12
C ASN A 71 4.54 2.78 2.48
N LEU A 72 5.00 4.00 2.75
CA LEU A 72 5.49 4.39 4.08
C LEU A 72 4.34 4.33 5.10
N GLY A 73 3.19 4.88 4.75
CA GLY A 73 1.98 4.80 5.58
C GLY A 73 1.64 3.35 5.93
N ASP A 74 1.65 2.45 4.95
CA ASP A 74 1.43 1.02 5.16
C ASP A 74 2.47 0.37 6.08
N SER A 75 3.76 0.66 5.84
CA SER A 75 4.87 0.17 6.67
C SER A 75 4.71 0.59 8.14
N LEU A 76 4.26 1.83 8.37
CA LEU A 76 4.03 2.38 9.72
C LEU A 76 2.77 1.80 10.40
N VAL A 77 1.75 1.39 9.64
CA VAL A 77 0.57 0.66 10.18
C VAL A 77 0.95 -0.75 10.61
N HIS A 78 1.74 -1.45 9.78
CA HIS A 78 2.16 -2.82 10.03
C HIS A 78 3.29 -2.92 11.06
N GLY A 79 4.08 -1.86 11.21
CA GLY A 79 5.27 -1.86 12.09
C GLY A 79 6.46 -2.53 11.40
N ASP A 80 6.52 -2.46 10.08
CA ASP A 80 7.62 -3.02 9.31
C ASP A 80 8.89 -2.23 9.61
N CYS A 81 9.88 -2.93 10.15
CA CYS A 81 11.12 -2.35 10.68
C CYS A 81 10.91 -1.20 11.67
N GLY A 82 10.39 -1.54 12.86
CA GLY A 82 10.33 -0.65 14.01
C GLY A 82 8.98 -0.66 14.70
N THR A 83 8.71 0.38 15.48
CA THR A 83 7.42 0.55 16.15
C THR A 83 6.37 1.10 15.19
N LYS A 84 5.14 0.61 15.31
CA LYS A 84 3.98 1.18 14.64
C LYS A 84 3.84 2.66 15.01
N ASP A 85 3.61 3.50 14.01
CA ASP A 85 3.28 4.91 14.21
C ASP A 85 1.99 5.22 13.45
N ILE A 86 0.88 4.92 14.11
CA ILE A 86 -0.45 5.06 13.54
C ILE A 86 -0.80 6.53 13.27
N ALA A 87 -0.27 7.46 14.08
CA ALA A 87 -0.55 8.89 13.92
C ALA A 87 0.11 9.43 12.65
N ARG A 88 1.39 9.11 12.45
CA ARG A 88 2.14 9.47 11.23
C ARG A 88 1.59 8.75 10.01
N ALA A 89 1.29 7.46 10.12
CA ALA A 89 0.70 6.69 9.04
C ALA A 89 -0.61 7.30 8.55
N ARG A 90 -1.50 7.66 9.47
CA ARG A 90 -2.76 8.32 9.14
C ARG A 90 -2.51 9.62 8.39
N ALA A 91 -1.66 10.51 8.92
CA ALA A 91 -1.40 11.81 8.27
C ALA A 91 -0.91 11.64 6.81
N LEU A 92 0.00 10.71 6.57
CA LEU A 92 0.49 10.40 5.22
C LEU A 92 -0.61 9.85 4.32
N LEU A 93 -1.37 8.86 4.82
CA LEU A 93 -2.42 8.20 4.06
C LEU A 93 -3.63 9.11 3.79
N GLU A 94 -3.95 10.06 4.67
CA GLU A 94 -5.00 11.06 4.46
C GLU A 94 -4.66 11.97 3.28
N THR A 95 -3.43 12.48 3.23
CA THR A 95 -2.94 13.32 2.13
C THR A 95 -2.94 12.55 0.82
N THR A 96 -2.32 11.36 0.79
CA THR A 96 -2.23 10.59 -0.46
C THR A 96 -3.60 10.11 -0.94
N CYS A 97 -4.52 9.80 -0.03
CA CYS A 97 -5.88 9.43 -0.37
C CYS A 97 -6.67 10.60 -0.98
N THR A 98 -6.52 11.81 -0.43
CA THR A 98 -7.27 13.00 -0.88
C THR A 98 -6.78 13.49 -2.24
N GLU A 99 -5.47 13.50 -2.46
CA GLU A 99 -4.88 14.10 -3.67
C GLU A 99 -4.69 13.11 -4.82
N PHE A 100 -4.41 11.84 -4.51
CA PHE A 100 -4.00 10.85 -5.51
C PHE A 100 -4.83 9.55 -5.47
N GLY A 101 -5.69 9.37 -4.46
CA GLY A 101 -6.44 8.13 -4.22
C GLY A 101 -5.58 6.95 -3.72
N SER A 102 -4.26 7.02 -3.87
CA SER A 102 -3.32 6.05 -3.31
C SER A 102 -3.31 6.13 -1.78
N GLY A 103 -3.46 5.00 -1.10
CA GLY A 103 -3.48 4.95 0.38
C GLY A 103 -4.88 4.96 1.01
N CYS A 104 -5.95 5.21 0.23
CA CYS A 104 -7.31 5.13 0.76
C CYS A 104 -7.66 3.73 1.29
N ALA A 105 -7.18 2.67 0.63
CA ALA A 105 -7.43 1.29 1.07
C ALA A 105 -6.81 1.01 2.44
N THR A 106 -5.54 1.38 2.64
CA THR A 106 -4.84 1.22 3.92
C THR A 106 -5.47 2.10 5.00
N LEU A 107 -5.87 3.33 4.66
CA LEU A 107 -6.58 4.23 5.57
C LEU A 107 -7.95 3.67 6.00
N GLY A 108 -8.71 3.09 5.06
CA GLY A 108 -9.97 2.41 5.34
C GLY A 108 -9.77 1.25 6.32
N GLN A 109 -8.79 0.39 6.07
CA GLN A 109 -8.43 -0.70 6.99
C GLN A 109 -8.00 -0.19 8.36
N LEU A 110 -7.30 0.95 8.41
CA LEU A 110 -6.88 1.57 9.67
C LEU A 110 -8.10 2.01 10.49
N TYR A 111 -9.11 2.62 9.86
CA TYR A 111 -10.34 3.02 10.53
C TYR A 111 -11.23 1.84 10.93
N GLU A 112 -11.31 0.79 10.11
CA GLU A 112 -12.05 -0.44 10.46
C GLU A 112 -11.46 -1.10 11.71
N LYS A 113 -10.14 -1.18 11.80
CA LYS A 113 -9.43 -1.78 12.95
C LYS A 113 -9.44 -0.88 14.18
N GLY A 114 -9.50 0.44 14.03
CA GLY A 114 -9.44 1.44 15.11
C GLY A 114 -10.78 2.03 15.56
N ASN A 115 -11.88 1.35 15.24
CA ASN A 115 -13.24 1.88 15.23
C ASN A 115 -13.64 2.68 16.50
N GLY A 116 -13.90 3.98 16.33
CA GLY A 116 -14.62 4.80 17.32
C GLY A 116 -14.43 6.31 17.20
N ALA A 117 -13.20 6.81 17.37
CA ALA A 117 -12.96 8.24 17.59
C ALA A 117 -12.40 8.99 16.36
N GLY A 118 -11.56 8.34 15.55
CA GLY A 118 -10.87 8.98 14.43
C GLY A 118 -11.70 9.14 13.15
N SER A 119 -12.72 8.29 12.96
CA SER A 119 -13.53 8.29 11.74
C SER A 119 -14.44 9.51 11.63
N ARG A 120 -14.96 10.07 12.74
CA ARG A 120 -15.86 11.24 12.72
C ARG A 120 -15.18 12.52 12.24
N ALA A 121 -13.90 12.72 12.58
CA ALA A 121 -13.14 13.88 12.11
C ALA A 121 -12.81 13.79 10.61
N TRP A 122 -12.64 12.56 10.09
CA TRP A 122 -12.41 12.32 8.67
C TRP A 122 -13.66 12.59 7.81
N HIS A 123 -14.83 12.18 8.29
CA HIS A 123 -16.13 12.47 7.65
C HIS A 123 -16.36 13.97 7.40
N ALA A 124 -15.83 14.84 8.28
CA ALA A 124 -16.02 16.29 8.19
C ALA A 124 -15.05 16.97 7.21
N ARG A 125 -13.98 16.28 6.77
CA ARG A 125 -12.87 16.88 5.99
C ARG A 125 -12.78 16.36 4.54
N SER A 126 -13.43 15.24 4.21
CA SER A 126 -13.48 14.72 2.85
C SER A 126 -14.49 15.50 1.98
N PRO A 127 -14.11 15.98 0.78
CA PRO A 127 -15.05 16.57 -0.19
C PRO A 127 -16.03 15.53 -0.77
N TYR A 128 -15.66 14.25 -0.74
CA TYR A 128 -16.55 13.13 -0.99
C TYR A 128 -17.08 12.63 0.35
N GLY A 129 -18.26 13.10 0.76
CA GLY A 129 -18.85 12.78 2.06
C GLY A 129 -19.08 11.27 2.33
N PRO A 130 -19.87 10.91 3.36
CA PRO A 130 -20.03 9.54 3.88
C PRO A 130 -20.43 8.46 2.85
N LEU A 131 -20.83 8.86 1.63
CA LEU A 131 -21.20 7.96 0.54
C LEU A 131 -20.02 7.15 -0.01
N TRP A 132 -18.81 7.70 -0.06
CA TRP A 132 -17.65 6.99 -0.65
C TRP A 132 -17.12 5.88 0.28
N LEU A 133 -17.10 6.15 1.60
CA LEU A 133 -16.79 5.15 2.63
C LEU A 133 -17.85 4.04 2.71
N ARG A 134 -19.14 4.39 2.55
CA ARG A 134 -20.21 3.39 2.51
C ARG A 134 -20.06 2.44 1.32
N TYR A 135 -19.49 2.90 0.21
CA TYR A 135 -19.14 2.05 -0.94
C TYR A 135 -17.96 1.12 -0.60
N ILE A 136 -16.84 1.65 -0.08
CA ILE A 136 -15.65 0.85 0.25
C ILE A 136 -15.92 -0.20 1.35
N VAL A 137 -16.61 0.17 2.42
CA VAL A 137 -16.97 -0.75 3.51
C VAL A 137 -17.93 -1.83 2.99
N HIS A 138 -18.85 -1.47 2.09
CA HIS A 138 -19.79 -2.43 1.51
C HIS A 138 -19.12 -3.41 0.52
N GLU A 139 -18.10 -2.99 -0.22
CA GLU A 139 -17.30 -3.86 -1.10
C GLU A 139 -16.35 -4.77 -0.29
N ALA A 140 -15.76 -4.28 0.81
CA ALA A 140 -14.92 -5.06 1.72
C ALA A 140 -15.71 -6.15 2.48
N ASP A 141 -16.96 -5.87 2.85
CA ASP A 141 -17.86 -6.84 3.48
C ASP A 141 -18.37 -7.89 2.47
N ARG A 142 -18.59 -7.47 1.21
CA ARG A 142 -18.96 -8.38 0.11
C ARG A 142 -17.83 -9.37 -0.23
N SER A 143 -16.57 -8.96 -0.09
CA SER A 143 -15.42 -9.85 -0.31
C SER A 143 -15.11 -10.77 0.88
N ARG A 144 -15.42 -10.37 2.12
CA ARG A 144 -15.36 -11.27 3.30
C ARG A 144 -16.48 -12.29 3.34
N SER A 145 -17.69 -11.95 2.88
CA SER A 145 -18.81 -12.90 2.82
C SER A 145 -18.59 -14.01 1.79
N VAL A 146 -17.97 -13.70 0.64
CA VAL A 146 -17.56 -14.71 -0.37
C VAL A 146 -16.46 -15.65 0.17
N LEU A 147 -15.48 -15.14 0.94
CA LEU A 147 -14.43 -15.98 1.54
C LEU A 147 -14.90 -16.78 2.77
N ARG A 148 -16.08 -16.47 3.33
CA ARG A 148 -16.70 -17.23 4.43
C ARG A 148 -17.61 -18.34 3.91
N SER A 149 -18.18 -18.21 2.72
CA SER A 149 -18.97 -19.29 2.10
C SER A 149 -18.12 -20.44 1.55
N GLU A 150 -16.83 -20.22 1.23
CA GLU A 150 -15.95 -21.29 0.72
C GLU A 150 -15.23 -22.10 1.80
N ARG A 151 -15.26 -21.68 3.07
CA ARG A 151 -14.72 -22.45 4.22
C ARG A 151 -15.81 -23.19 5.01
N GLY A 152 -16.88 -23.59 4.33
CA GLY A 152 -18.03 -24.31 4.92
C GLY A 152 -18.24 -25.73 4.36
N TRP A 153 -17.35 -26.26 3.52
CA TRP A 153 -17.49 -27.60 2.92
C TRP A 153 -16.31 -28.50 3.29
N ASN A 154 -16.41 -29.16 4.44
CA ASN A 154 -16.04 -30.58 4.61
C ASN A 154 -16.24 -30.99 6.07
N HIS A 155 -17.28 -31.77 6.33
CA HIS A 155 -17.18 -33.12 6.90
C HIS A 155 -18.60 -33.70 7.07
N GLN A 156 -18.93 -34.70 6.25
CA GLN A 156 -19.95 -35.70 6.59
C GLN A 156 -19.46 -36.55 7.77
N PRO A 157 -20.37 -37.11 8.58
CA PRO A 157 -20.77 -38.51 8.38
C PRO A 157 -22.32 -38.62 8.41
N GLY A 158 -23.00 -39.50 7.68
CA GLY A 158 -22.67 -40.90 7.43
C GLY A 158 -23.16 -41.78 8.58
N VAL A 159 -24.48 -41.90 8.78
CA VAL A 159 -25.35 -43.12 8.82
C VAL A 159 -26.79 -42.66 9.05
#